data_AF-A0A1L0DCK0-F1
#
_entry.id   AF-A0A1L0DCK0-F1
#
_cell.length_a   1.000
_cell.length_b   1.000
_cell.length_c   1.000
_cell.angle_alpha   90.00
_cell.angle_beta   90.00
_cell.angle_gamma   90.00
#
_symmetry.space_group_name_H-M   'P 1'
#
loop_
_entity.id
_entity.type
_entity.pdbx_description
1 polymer ?
#
loop_
_entity_poly.entity_id
_entity_poly.type
_entity_poly.pdbx_seq_one_letter_code
_entity_poly.pdbx_strand_id
1 'polypeptide(L)'
;MTDLLDQVSGKVAKAAYFIDVVLCSWIHNPFVLSALVLTGSMLLLAMLFTVPMPDTFANVEFNDYLLDFLHNAINLIFIVRFPASSSRGLTILSSTLAELLLLAIQNVGCAVLLFSSEYSLLYSNMHPILRMFMLWQIVCPYLIFLLHLLENWWRAKNPVSTSEKRTILAPKLLTGSLLVDTNNNFLPVFMAHSFASINFNYPLAGAYWVVLVYKLACFSFKFYLINRYVLYELVMVISDVSDLNSYAELYTPVLIGGKKKSVLSLFSRHATLFLIAFCVVLMGIDGGFMAIAFMK
;
A
#
# COMPACT_ATOMS: atom_id res chain seq x y z
N MET A 1 -17.55 -20.89 -15.42
CA MET A 1 -17.87 -19.54 -14.88
C MET A 1 -18.98 -19.60 -13.82
N THR A 2 -19.85 -20.62 -13.85
CA THR A 2 -20.79 -20.97 -12.77
C THR A 2 -20.09 -21.51 -11.52
N ASP A 3 -18.98 -22.23 -11.66
CA ASP A 3 -18.30 -22.88 -10.52
C ASP A 3 -17.55 -21.92 -9.56
N LEU A 4 -17.24 -20.70 -10.00
CA LEU A 4 -16.57 -19.68 -9.17
C LEU A 4 -17.53 -19.03 -8.15
N LEU A 5 -18.84 -19.07 -8.43
CA LEU A 5 -19.88 -18.49 -7.59
C LEU A 5 -20.33 -19.41 -6.46
N ASP A 6 -20.16 -20.73 -6.62
CA ASP A 6 -20.54 -21.71 -5.60
C ASP A 6 -19.53 -21.79 -4.44
N GLN A 7 -18.31 -21.23 -4.60
CA GLN A 7 -17.26 -21.28 -3.58
C GLN A 7 -17.19 -20.04 -2.68
N VAL A 8 -17.74 -18.89 -3.09
CA VAL A 8 -17.59 -17.65 -2.32
C VAL A 8 -18.79 -17.43 -1.40
N SER A 9 -18.55 -17.48 -0.08
CA SER A 9 -19.57 -17.14 0.91
C SER A 9 -20.15 -15.75 0.66
N GLY A 10 -21.49 -15.62 0.65
CA GLY A 10 -22.17 -14.33 0.45
C GLY A 10 -21.76 -13.24 1.46
N LYS A 11 -21.15 -13.61 2.60
CA LYS A 11 -20.53 -12.66 3.54
C LYS A 11 -19.27 -12.01 2.96
N VAL A 12 -18.42 -12.79 2.30
CA VAL A 12 -17.17 -12.32 1.66
C VAL A 12 -17.51 -11.37 0.52
N ALA A 13 -18.49 -11.71 -0.33
CA ALA A 13 -18.94 -10.84 -1.41
C ALA A 13 -19.47 -9.48 -0.90
N LYS A 14 -20.24 -9.47 0.20
CA LYS A 14 -20.74 -8.23 0.83
C LYS A 14 -19.62 -7.39 1.44
N ALA A 15 -18.68 -8.02 2.12
CA ALA A 15 -17.52 -7.33 2.68
C ALA A 15 -16.63 -6.75 1.58
N ALA A 16 -16.37 -7.53 0.52
CA ALA A 16 -15.62 -7.07 -0.66
C ALA A 16 -16.30 -5.87 -1.33
N TYR A 17 -17.64 -5.91 -1.50
CA TYR A 17 -18.41 -4.77 -2.01
C TYR A 17 -18.25 -3.52 -1.13
N PHE A 18 -18.40 -3.68 0.19
CA PHE A 18 -18.29 -2.55 1.12
C PHE A 18 -16.90 -1.90 1.04
N ILE A 19 -15.84 -2.70 1.07
CA ILE A 19 -14.46 -2.17 1.00
C ILE A 19 -14.19 -1.56 -0.38
N ASP A 20 -14.50 -2.25 -1.47
CA ASP A 20 -14.16 -1.80 -2.83
C ASP A 20 -14.99 -0.60 -3.30
N VAL A 21 -16.30 -0.61 -3.07
CA VAL A 21 -17.21 0.42 -3.56
C VAL A 21 -17.32 1.57 -2.56
N VAL A 22 -17.61 1.30 -1.29
CA VAL A 22 -17.86 2.36 -0.31
C VAL A 22 -16.53 2.99 0.13
N LEU A 23 -15.59 2.19 0.65
CA LEU A 23 -14.34 2.74 1.17
C LEU A 23 -13.42 3.22 0.04
N CYS A 24 -13.14 2.37 -0.96
CA CYS A 24 -12.15 2.67 -1.99
C CYS A 24 -12.66 3.55 -3.14
N SER A 25 -13.95 3.54 -3.46
CA SER A 25 -14.47 4.29 -4.62
C SER A 25 -15.25 5.54 -4.24
N TRP A 26 -15.99 5.53 -3.13
CA TRP A 26 -16.78 6.69 -2.68
C TRP A 26 -16.03 7.57 -1.69
N ILE A 27 -15.56 6.99 -0.57
CA ILE A 27 -14.90 7.76 0.49
C ILE A 27 -13.47 8.15 0.08
N HIS A 28 -12.68 7.17 -0.35
CA HIS A 28 -11.27 7.37 -0.70
C HIS A 28 -11.04 7.28 -2.21
N ASN A 29 -11.82 8.03 -2.99
CA ASN A 29 -11.75 7.95 -4.45
C ASN A 29 -10.33 8.26 -4.98
N PRO A 30 -9.63 7.28 -5.60
CA PRO A 30 -8.22 7.42 -5.94
C PRO A 30 -7.95 8.56 -6.92
N PHE A 31 -8.86 8.83 -7.85
CA PHE A 31 -8.66 9.89 -8.87
C PHE A 31 -8.80 11.28 -8.27
N VAL A 32 -9.84 11.49 -7.46
CA VAL A 32 -10.06 12.77 -6.76
C VAL A 32 -8.89 13.04 -5.82
N LEU A 33 -8.46 12.02 -5.07
CA LEU A 33 -7.34 12.14 -4.14
C LEU A 33 -6.03 12.42 -4.86
N SER A 34 -5.69 11.69 -5.92
CA SER A 34 -4.49 11.98 -6.72
C SER A 34 -4.50 13.39 -7.30
N ALA A 35 -5.65 13.86 -7.80
CA ALA A 35 -5.77 15.24 -8.27
C ALA A 35 -5.53 16.25 -7.15
N LEU A 36 -6.15 16.06 -5.97
CA LEU A 36 -5.97 16.94 -4.82
C LEU A 36 -4.53 16.95 -4.30
N VAL A 37 -3.88 15.79 -4.22
CA VAL A 37 -2.47 15.69 -3.80
C VAL A 37 -1.58 16.39 -4.81
N LEU A 38 -1.72 16.13 -6.11
CA LEU A 38 -0.90 16.75 -7.15
C LEU A 38 -1.09 18.27 -7.19
N THR A 39 -2.35 18.74 -7.20
CA THR A 39 -2.64 20.18 -7.17
C THR A 39 -2.10 20.81 -5.88
N GLY A 40 -2.23 20.13 -4.74
CA GLY A 40 -1.64 20.55 -3.47
C GLY A 40 -0.13 20.70 -3.57
N SER A 41 0.60 19.67 -4.00
CA SER A 41 2.05 19.70 -4.19
C SER A 41 2.49 20.82 -5.14
N MET A 42 1.81 20.99 -6.28
CA MET A 42 2.12 22.05 -7.24
C MET A 42 1.83 23.46 -6.70
N LEU A 43 0.77 23.62 -5.90
CA LEU A 43 0.45 24.89 -5.27
C LEU A 43 1.46 25.23 -4.17
N LEU A 44 1.86 24.26 -3.36
CA LEU A 44 2.91 24.40 -2.35
C LEU A 44 4.25 24.76 -3.01
N LEU A 45 4.59 24.11 -4.13
CA LEU A 45 5.73 24.43 -4.99
C LEU A 45 5.66 25.88 -5.50
N ALA A 46 4.52 26.29 -6.07
CA ALA A 46 4.35 27.65 -6.59
C ALA A 46 4.47 28.71 -5.48
N MET A 47 3.92 28.43 -4.30
CA MET A 47 4.05 29.31 -3.13
C MET A 47 5.49 29.46 -2.66
N LEU A 48 6.30 28.39 -2.72
CA LEU A 48 7.73 28.45 -2.39
C LEU A 48 8.49 29.44 -3.29
N PHE A 49 8.15 29.53 -4.58
CA PHE A 49 8.82 30.43 -5.53
C PHE A 49 8.26 31.86 -5.57
N THR A 50 7.05 32.08 -5.05
CA THR A 50 6.34 33.37 -5.20
C THR A 50 6.23 34.18 -3.92
N VAL A 51 6.35 33.55 -2.75
CA VAL A 51 6.34 34.26 -1.47
C VAL A 51 7.77 34.71 -1.13
N PRO A 52 8.05 36.02 -1.02
CA PRO A 52 9.35 36.52 -0.63
C PRO A 52 9.54 36.28 0.88
N MET A 53 9.97 35.09 1.25
CA MET A 53 10.55 34.86 2.57
C MET A 53 12.05 35.21 2.48
N PRO A 54 12.64 35.88 3.49
CA PRO A 54 14.07 35.81 3.67
C PRO A 54 14.42 34.32 3.81
N ASP A 55 15.42 33.86 3.07
CA ASP A 55 15.93 32.49 3.15
C ASP A 55 14.99 31.37 2.67
N THR A 56 14.26 31.59 1.57
CA THR A 56 13.32 30.61 0.94
C THR A 56 13.94 29.23 0.66
N PHE A 57 15.24 29.17 0.36
CA PHE A 57 15.99 27.92 0.16
C PHE A 57 16.78 27.49 1.40
N ALA A 58 16.86 28.30 2.46
CA ALA A 58 17.55 27.87 3.67
C ALA A 58 16.82 26.74 4.40
N ASN A 59 15.49 26.73 4.32
CA ASN A 59 14.60 25.78 5.00
C ASN A 59 14.27 24.54 4.16
N VAL A 60 14.87 24.38 2.97
CA VAL A 60 14.72 23.16 2.15
C VAL A 60 15.75 22.15 2.66
N GLU A 61 15.33 21.28 3.57
CA GLU A 61 16.18 20.22 4.14
C GLU A 61 16.06 18.92 3.35
N PHE A 62 17.19 18.31 3.01
CA PHE A 62 17.22 17.06 2.24
C PHE A 62 16.41 15.94 2.91
N ASN A 63 16.48 15.82 4.24
CA ASN A 63 15.85 14.75 5.00
C ASN A 63 14.32 14.78 4.90
N ASP A 64 13.71 15.97 4.84
CA ASP A 64 12.26 16.11 4.70
C ASP A 64 11.75 15.53 3.36
N TYR A 65 12.45 15.83 2.27
CA TYR A 65 12.09 15.32 0.94
C TYR A 65 12.50 13.86 0.72
N LEU A 66 13.55 13.38 1.40
CA LEU A 66 13.89 11.96 1.41
C LEU A 66 12.74 11.13 2.02
N LEU A 67 12.12 11.62 3.08
CA LEU A 67 10.98 10.95 3.71
C LEU A 67 9.75 10.94 2.79
N ASP A 68 9.43 12.07 2.16
CA ASP A 68 8.33 12.14 1.17
C ASP A 68 8.57 11.18 -0.01
N PHE A 69 9.81 11.11 -0.52
CA PHE A 69 10.20 10.18 -1.57
C PHE A 69 10.00 8.71 -1.15
N LEU A 70 10.46 8.35 0.05
CA LEU A 70 10.29 7.00 0.60
C LEU A 70 8.81 6.64 0.80
N HIS A 71 7.97 7.62 1.17
CA HIS A 71 6.53 7.42 1.31
C HIS A 71 5.87 7.13 -0.02
N ASN A 72 6.23 7.89 -1.05
CA ASN A 72 5.72 7.67 -2.40
C ASN A 72 6.23 6.34 -2.98
N ALA A 73 7.45 5.91 -2.61
CA ALA A 73 7.93 4.57 -2.92
C ALA A 73 7.08 3.46 -2.24
N ILE A 74 6.75 3.60 -0.96
CA ILE A 74 5.85 2.67 -0.25
C ILE A 74 4.47 2.65 -0.91
N ASN A 75 3.91 3.82 -1.22
CA ASN A 75 2.63 3.94 -1.91
C ASN A 75 2.66 3.20 -3.26
N LEU A 76 3.73 3.37 -4.04
CA LEU A 76 3.93 2.69 -5.30
C LEU A 76 4.00 1.16 -5.13
N ILE A 77 4.71 0.67 -4.11
CA ILE A 77 4.74 -0.77 -3.80
C ILE A 77 3.33 -1.28 -3.52
N PHE A 78 2.52 -0.57 -2.72
CA PHE A 78 1.13 -0.95 -2.46
C PHE A 78 0.26 -0.96 -3.71
N ILE A 79 0.39 0.03 -4.61
CA ILE A 79 -0.39 0.09 -5.85
C ILE A 79 -0.03 -1.09 -6.76
N VAL A 80 1.26 -1.41 -6.86
CA VAL A 80 1.73 -2.53 -7.68
C VAL A 80 1.31 -3.85 -7.05
N ARG A 81 1.41 -4.01 -5.72
CA ARG A 81 1.11 -5.23 -4.95
C ARG A 81 -0.38 -5.53 -4.81
N PHE A 82 -1.20 -4.51 -4.69
CA PHE A 82 -2.63 -4.63 -4.41
C PHE A 82 -3.45 -3.82 -5.43
N PRO A 83 -3.38 -4.21 -6.72
CA PRO A 83 -4.01 -3.45 -7.80
C PRO A 83 -5.54 -3.50 -7.70
N ALA A 84 -6.21 -2.43 -8.16
CA ALA A 84 -7.68 -2.40 -8.22
C ALA A 84 -8.23 -3.32 -9.32
N SER A 85 -7.49 -3.41 -10.42
CA SER A 85 -7.74 -4.35 -11.51
C SER A 85 -6.43 -4.68 -12.22
N SER A 86 -6.36 -5.88 -12.81
CA SER A 86 -5.20 -6.37 -13.53
C SER A 86 -5.65 -7.27 -14.68
N SER A 87 -5.03 -7.11 -15.85
CA SER A 87 -5.24 -8.02 -16.99
C SER A 87 -4.53 -9.36 -16.84
N ARG A 88 -3.61 -9.47 -15.87
CA ARG A 88 -2.81 -10.67 -15.57
C ARG A 88 -3.32 -11.43 -14.33
N GLY A 89 -4.49 -11.06 -13.81
CA GLY A 89 -4.98 -11.50 -12.51
C GLY A 89 -4.47 -10.63 -11.35
N LEU A 90 -5.20 -10.69 -10.23
CA LEU A 90 -4.87 -9.99 -8.98
C LEU A 90 -3.77 -10.70 -8.17
N THR A 91 -3.47 -11.97 -8.48
CA THR A 91 -2.31 -12.69 -7.95
C THR A 91 -1.03 -12.20 -8.61
N ILE A 92 -0.12 -11.60 -7.84
CA ILE A 92 1.14 -11.11 -8.39
C ILE A 92 2.19 -12.21 -8.32
N LEU A 93 2.66 -12.59 -9.51
CA LEU A 93 3.85 -13.39 -9.68
C LEU A 93 5.05 -12.45 -9.75
N SER A 94 5.85 -12.45 -8.70
CA SER A 94 7.10 -11.71 -8.62
C SER A 94 8.29 -12.67 -8.65
N SER A 95 9.42 -12.18 -9.14
CA SER A 95 10.65 -12.98 -9.18
C SER A 95 11.19 -13.21 -7.77
N THR A 96 11.70 -14.41 -7.49
CA THR A 96 12.30 -14.74 -6.18
C THR A 96 13.41 -13.78 -5.78
N LEU A 97 14.22 -13.31 -6.74
CA LEU A 97 15.28 -12.34 -6.47
C LEU A 97 14.71 -10.98 -6.00
N ALA A 98 13.66 -10.48 -6.66
CA ALA A 98 13.00 -9.25 -6.25
C ALA A 98 12.37 -9.38 -4.86
N GLU A 99 11.79 -10.54 -4.53
CA GLU A 99 11.26 -10.79 -3.19
C GLU A 99 12.35 -10.85 -2.12
N LEU A 100 13.49 -11.49 -2.40
CA LEU A 100 14.62 -11.51 -1.46
C LEU A 100 15.20 -10.12 -1.23
N LEU A 101 15.35 -9.33 -2.29
CA LEU A 101 15.81 -7.94 -2.18
C LEU A 101 14.83 -7.09 -1.37
N LEU A 102 13.53 -7.22 -1.64
CA LEU A 102 12.51 -6.49 -0.89
C LEU A 102 12.52 -6.90 0.58
N LEU A 103 12.62 -8.20 0.87
CA LEU A 103 12.71 -8.70 2.25
C LEU A 103 13.92 -8.15 2.98
N ALA A 104 15.09 -8.11 2.31
CA ALA A 104 16.30 -7.54 2.88
C ALA A 104 16.12 -6.04 3.20
N ILE A 105 15.58 -5.27 2.25
CA ILE A 105 15.30 -3.83 2.42
C ILE A 105 14.29 -3.60 3.56
N GLN A 106 13.22 -4.39 3.62
CA GLN A 106 12.22 -4.31 4.70
C GLN A 106 12.84 -4.63 6.06
N ASN A 107 13.71 -5.64 6.17
CA ASN A 107 14.38 -5.94 7.44
C ASN A 107 15.31 -4.81 7.89
N VAL A 108 16.05 -4.19 6.96
CA VAL A 108 16.82 -2.98 7.25
C VAL A 108 15.90 -1.86 7.74
N GLY A 109 14.77 -1.64 7.05
CA GLY A 109 13.76 -0.66 7.45
C GLY A 109 13.20 -0.94 8.86
N CYS A 110 12.86 -2.18 9.19
CA CYS A 110 12.40 -2.56 10.53
C CYS A 110 13.48 -2.31 11.59
N ALA A 111 14.75 -2.60 11.30
CA ALA A 111 15.85 -2.28 12.20
C ALA A 111 15.98 -0.77 12.43
N VAL A 112 15.91 0.04 11.36
CA VAL A 112 15.89 1.51 11.48
C VAL A 112 14.71 1.98 12.33
N LEU A 113 13.51 1.44 12.11
CA LEU A 113 12.32 1.78 12.91
C LEU A 113 12.41 1.31 14.36
N LEU A 114 13.19 0.28 14.69
CA LEU A 114 13.36 -0.17 16.07
C LEU A 114 14.46 0.59 16.83
N PHE A 115 15.50 1.04 16.14
CA PHE A 115 16.73 1.51 16.79
C PHE A 115 17.11 2.96 16.47
N SER A 116 16.55 3.58 15.43
CA SER A 116 16.81 4.99 15.11
C SER A 116 15.76 5.91 15.73
N SER A 117 16.20 6.82 16.59
CA SER A 117 15.33 7.84 17.21
C SER A 117 14.86 8.91 16.22
N GLU A 118 15.56 9.11 15.10
CA GLU A 118 15.24 10.13 14.09
C GLU A 118 14.03 9.72 13.24
N TYR A 119 13.94 8.45 12.85
CA TYR A 119 12.95 7.96 11.89
C TYR A 119 11.80 7.19 12.51
N SER A 120 11.90 6.82 13.78
CA SER A 120 10.93 5.96 14.44
C SER A 120 9.96 6.73 15.31
N LEU A 121 8.67 6.44 15.11
CA LEU A 121 7.60 6.92 15.96
C LEU A 121 7.64 6.33 17.37
N LEU A 122 8.39 5.26 17.59
CA LEU A 122 8.52 4.64 18.91
C LEU A 122 9.17 5.58 19.93
N TYR A 123 10.08 6.44 19.48
CA TYR A 123 10.78 7.41 20.33
C TYR A 123 10.04 8.75 20.44
N SER A 124 8.96 8.94 19.69
CA SER A 124 8.12 10.13 19.79
C SER A 124 7.26 10.13 21.08
N ASN A 125 6.75 11.30 21.46
CA ASN A 125 5.85 11.51 22.61
C ASN A 125 4.42 11.00 22.36
N MET A 126 4.29 9.82 21.75
CA MET A 126 3.00 9.18 21.49
C MET A 126 2.50 8.39 22.70
N HIS A 127 1.18 8.26 22.81
CA HIS A 127 0.52 7.49 23.86
C HIS A 127 1.08 6.04 23.95
N PRO A 128 1.34 5.50 25.17
CA PRO A 128 1.95 4.19 25.34
C PRO A 128 1.21 3.05 24.63
N ILE A 129 -0.13 3.10 24.60
CA ILE A 129 -0.94 2.09 23.89
C ILE A 129 -0.64 2.07 22.39
N LEU A 130 -0.55 3.25 21.76
CA LEU A 130 -0.23 3.33 20.33
C LEU A 130 1.21 2.83 20.08
N ARG A 131 2.13 3.10 21.01
CA ARG A 131 3.52 2.63 20.92
C ARG A 131 3.57 1.10 20.96
N MET A 132 2.79 0.48 21.85
CA MET A 132 2.63 -0.97 21.90
C MET A 132 2.05 -1.53 20.60
N PHE A 133 1.04 -0.88 20.00
CA PHE A 133 0.51 -1.32 18.72
C PHE A 133 1.54 -1.24 17.59
N MET A 134 2.37 -0.20 17.52
CA MET A 134 3.43 -0.10 16.52
C MET A 134 4.51 -1.17 16.70
N LEU A 135 4.91 -1.47 17.95
CA LEU A 135 5.81 -2.59 18.24
C LEU A 135 5.19 -3.92 17.78
N TRP A 136 3.91 -4.12 18.07
CA TRP A 136 3.20 -5.34 17.69
C TRP A 136 3.09 -5.49 16.17
N GLN A 137 2.89 -4.38 15.45
CA GLN A 137 2.93 -4.36 13.98
C GLN A 137 4.29 -4.80 13.44
N ILE A 138 5.40 -4.43 14.08
CA ILE A 138 6.75 -4.87 13.67
C ILE A 138 6.97 -6.35 14.01
N VAL A 139 6.51 -6.82 15.17
CA VAL A 139 6.76 -8.19 15.66
C VAL A 139 5.87 -9.24 14.96
N CYS A 140 4.61 -8.93 14.68
CA CYS A 140 3.65 -9.87 14.09
C CYS A 140 4.11 -10.54 12.78
N PRO A 141 4.65 -9.80 11.79
CA PRO A 141 5.15 -10.41 10.55
C PRO A 141 6.23 -11.47 10.80
N TYR A 142 7.12 -11.26 11.78
CA TYR A 142 8.11 -12.27 12.18
C TYR A 142 7.47 -13.51 12.81
N LEU A 143 6.43 -13.33 13.62
CA LEU A 143 5.68 -14.45 14.20
C LEU A 143 4.95 -15.26 13.12
N ILE A 144 4.29 -14.60 12.17
CA ILE A 144 3.61 -15.25 11.04
C ILE A 144 4.63 -16.05 10.22
N PHE A 145 5.77 -15.44 9.89
CA PHE A 145 6.85 -16.12 9.18
C PHE A 145 7.36 -17.36 9.92
N LEU A 146 7.60 -17.25 11.24
CA LEU A 146 8.03 -18.38 12.07
C LEU A 146 6.99 -19.51 12.07
N LEU A 147 5.70 -19.18 12.20
CA LEU A 147 4.62 -20.17 12.17
C LEU A 147 4.56 -20.88 10.83
N HIS A 148 4.72 -20.17 9.71
CA HIS A 148 4.78 -20.77 8.38
C HIS A 148 5.99 -21.69 8.21
N LEU A 149 7.17 -21.32 8.73
CA LEU A 149 8.35 -22.19 8.73
C LEU A 149 8.12 -23.47 9.54
N LEU A 150 7.51 -23.35 10.72
CA LEU A 150 7.17 -24.50 11.57
C LEU A 150 6.16 -25.42 10.91
N GLU A 151 5.14 -24.87 10.26
CA GLU A 151 4.14 -25.65 9.52
C GLU A 151 4.80 -26.42 8.36
N ASN A 152 5.65 -25.77 7.58
CA ASN A 152 6.36 -26.40 6.48
C ASN A 152 7.31 -27.50 6.97
N TRP A 153 8.03 -27.26 8.06
CA TRP A 153 8.89 -28.26 8.69
C TRP A 153 8.08 -29.47 9.20
N TRP A 154 6.93 -29.23 9.84
CA TRP A 154 6.04 -30.28 10.32
C TRP A 154 5.48 -31.14 9.18
N ARG A 155 5.04 -30.52 8.07
CA ARG A 155 4.55 -31.22 6.88
C ARG A 155 5.65 -32.03 6.18
N ALA A 156 6.88 -31.52 6.15
CA ALA A 156 8.03 -32.25 5.60
C ALA A 156 8.36 -33.51 6.42
N LYS A 157 8.17 -33.45 7.75
CA LYS A 157 8.41 -34.58 8.66
C LYS A 157 7.28 -35.60 8.67
N ASN A 158 6.04 -35.15 8.45
CA ASN A 158 4.84 -36.00 8.41
C ASN A 158 4.16 -35.91 7.03
N PRO A 159 4.73 -36.53 5.98
CA PRO A 159 4.10 -36.54 4.68
C PRO A 159 2.78 -37.31 4.74
N VAL A 160 1.66 -36.60 4.71
CA VAL A 160 0.34 -37.22 4.60
C VAL A 160 0.18 -37.72 3.17
N SER A 161 -0.07 -39.01 2.99
CA SER A 161 -0.36 -39.64 1.70
C SER A 161 -1.78 -39.33 1.21
N THR A 162 -2.17 -38.06 1.14
CA THR A 162 -3.49 -37.70 0.61
C THR A 162 -3.40 -37.46 -0.89
N SER A 163 -3.83 -38.49 -1.61
CA SER A 163 -4.32 -38.48 -3.00
C SER A 163 -5.61 -37.63 -3.13
N GLU A 164 -5.73 -36.53 -2.39
CA GLU A 164 -6.82 -35.58 -2.54
C GLU A 164 -6.29 -34.33 -3.24
N LYS A 165 -6.95 -34.02 -4.35
CA LYS A 165 -6.67 -32.97 -5.32
C LYS A 165 -6.59 -31.57 -4.69
N ARG A 166 -5.48 -31.25 -4.02
CA ARG A 166 -4.89 -29.93 -4.10
C ARG A 166 -3.64 -30.08 -4.93
N THR A 167 -3.73 -29.68 -6.20
CA THR A 167 -2.63 -29.56 -7.15
C THR A 167 -1.39 -29.06 -6.43
N ILE A 168 -0.47 -30.01 -6.27
CA ILE A 168 0.77 -29.90 -5.52
C ILE A 168 1.60 -28.83 -6.20
N LEU A 169 1.52 -27.62 -5.66
CA LEU A 169 2.45 -26.54 -5.90
C LEU A 169 3.84 -27.10 -5.50
N ALA A 170 4.70 -27.33 -6.49
CA ALA A 170 6.03 -27.86 -6.29
C ALA A 170 6.79 -27.08 -5.19
N PRO A 171 7.73 -27.71 -4.45
CA PRO A 171 8.48 -27.07 -3.36
C PRO A 171 9.20 -25.75 -3.72
N LYS A 172 9.43 -25.48 -5.02
CA LYS A 172 9.91 -24.18 -5.53
C LYS A 172 8.87 -23.05 -5.51
N LEU A 173 7.58 -23.37 -5.66
CA LEU A 173 6.49 -22.41 -5.51
C LEU A 173 6.18 -22.15 -4.03
N LEU A 174 6.50 -23.09 -3.13
CA LEU A 174 6.34 -22.92 -1.68
C LEU A 174 7.29 -21.84 -1.12
N THR A 175 8.53 -21.76 -1.61
CA THR A 175 9.48 -20.70 -1.22
C THR A 175 9.14 -19.35 -1.85
N GLY A 176 8.68 -19.34 -3.11
CA GLY A 176 8.23 -18.12 -3.77
C GLY A 176 6.99 -17.50 -3.12
N SER A 177 5.95 -18.31 -2.87
CA SER A 177 4.73 -17.87 -2.18
C SER A 177 5.01 -17.41 -0.75
N LEU A 178 5.81 -18.17 0.02
CA LEU A 178 6.19 -17.79 1.38
C LEU A 178 6.88 -16.41 1.42
N LEU A 179 7.80 -16.14 0.50
CA LEU A 179 8.48 -14.84 0.44
C LEU A 179 7.52 -13.70 0.10
N VAL A 180 6.61 -13.92 -0.86
CA VAL A 180 5.58 -12.93 -1.22
C VAL A 180 4.68 -12.63 -0.02
N ASP A 181 4.17 -13.66 0.66
CA ASP A 181 3.31 -13.52 1.84
C ASP A 181 4.04 -12.82 2.98
N THR A 182 5.30 -13.17 3.21
CA THR A 182 6.13 -12.53 4.23
C THR A 182 6.28 -11.04 3.93
N ASN A 183 6.69 -10.68 2.71
CA ASN A 183 6.87 -9.28 2.32
C ASN A 183 5.56 -8.50 2.40
N ASN A 184 4.43 -9.10 2.01
CA ASN A 184 3.10 -8.49 2.12
C ASN A 184 2.72 -8.19 3.58
N ASN A 185 3.07 -9.07 4.51
CA ASN A 185 2.84 -8.85 5.94
C ASN A 185 3.72 -7.74 6.54
N PHE A 186 4.92 -7.50 5.98
CA PHE A 186 5.79 -6.40 6.40
C PHE A 186 5.33 -5.04 5.88
N LEU A 187 4.68 -4.97 4.72
CA LEU A 187 4.28 -3.71 4.08
C LEU A 187 3.43 -2.78 4.97
N PRO A 188 2.42 -3.26 5.72
CA PRO A 188 1.65 -2.43 6.64
C PRO A 188 2.48 -1.68 7.68
N VAL A 189 3.62 -2.23 8.12
CA VAL A 189 4.53 -1.57 9.08
C VAL A 189 5.03 -0.25 8.50
N PHE A 190 5.50 -0.28 7.26
CA PHE A 190 6.02 0.90 6.57
C PHE A 190 4.91 1.87 6.20
N MET A 191 3.75 1.35 5.78
CA MET A 191 2.59 2.19 5.52
C MET A 191 2.17 2.96 6.78
N ALA A 192 2.08 2.31 7.94
CA ALA A 192 1.73 2.96 9.20
C ALA A 192 2.72 4.07 9.60
N HIS A 193 4.03 3.80 9.53
CA HIS A 193 5.06 4.80 9.82
C HIS A 193 5.03 5.96 8.81
N SER A 194 4.63 5.68 7.57
CA SER A 194 4.48 6.70 6.55
C SER A 194 3.30 7.67 6.76
N PHE A 195 2.41 7.45 7.73
CA PHE A 195 1.43 8.47 8.10
C PHE A 195 2.08 9.63 8.85
N ALA A 196 3.12 9.37 9.64
CA ALA A 196 3.66 10.39 10.53
C ALA A 196 4.77 11.25 9.91
N SER A 197 5.32 10.83 8.78
CA SER A 197 6.38 11.56 8.08
C SER A 197 5.88 12.32 6.84
N ILE A 198 4.55 12.42 6.64
CA ILE A 198 3.99 13.29 5.60
C ILE A 198 4.41 14.71 5.95
N ASN A 199 5.27 15.33 5.15
CA ASN A 199 5.97 16.55 5.50
C ASN A 199 5.05 17.59 6.18
N PHE A 200 5.33 17.83 7.46
CA PHE A 200 4.56 18.74 8.29
C PHE A 200 5.02 20.19 8.18
N ASN A 201 6.19 20.43 7.60
CA ASN A 201 7.00 21.62 7.81
C ASN A 201 7.03 22.57 6.62
N TYR A 202 6.08 22.50 5.68
CA TYR A 202 5.95 23.56 4.68
C TYR A 202 5.87 24.92 5.39
N PRO A 203 6.88 25.81 5.24
CA PRO A 203 6.98 27.05 5.98
C PRO A 203 6.07 28.10 5.35
N LEU A 204 4.76 27.83 5.33
CA LEU A 204 3.75 28.64 4.67
C LEU A 204 2.83 29.26 5.73
N ALA A 205 3.36 30.29 6.40
CA ALA A 205 2.68 31.01 7.48
C ALA A 205 1.31 31.62 7.09
N GLY A 206 0.94 31.63 5.80
CA GLY A 206 -0.32 32.20 5.30
C GLY A 206 -1.32 31.23 4.66
N ALA A 207 -0.96 29.95 4.43
CA ALA A 207 -1.78 29.01 3.62
C ALA A 207 -2.14 27.71 4.37
N TYR A 208 -2.46 27.82 5.66
CA TYR A 208 -2.76 26.67 6.53
C TYR A 208 -3.86 25.75 5.99
N TRP A 209 -4.88 26.29 5.33
CA TRP A 209 -5.94 25.49 4.70
C TRP A 209 -5.42 24.64 3.54
N VAL A 210 -4.50 25.15 2.73
CA VAL A 210 -3.91 24.40 1.61
C VAL A 210 -3.10 23.23 2.15
N VAL A 211 -2.27 23.48 3.16
CA VAL A 211 -1.47 22.45 3.85
C VAL A 211 -2.39 21.40 4.49
N LEU A 212 -3.50 21.81 5.11
CA LEU A 212 -4.46 20.89 5.72
C LEU A 212 -5.15 20.02 4.66
N VAL A 213 -5.67 20.60 3.58
CA VAL A 213 -6.34 19.85 2.50
C VAL A 213 -5.37 18.87 1.85
N TYR A 214 -4.13 19.29 1.60
CA TYR A 214 -3.07 18.42 1.10
C TYR A 214 -2.83 17.23 2.03
N LYS A 215 -2.64 17.47 3.33
CA LYS A 215 -2.42 16.41 4.32
C LYS A 215 -3.59 15.44 4.39
N LEU A 216 -4.83 15.94 4.42
CA LEU A 216 -6.03 15.11 4.40
C LEU A 216 -6.13 14.27 3.13
N ALA A 217 -5.77 14.83 1.98
CA ALA A 217 -5.73 14.10 0.72
C ALA A 217 -4.67 12.99 0.75
N CYS A 218 -3.46 13.27 1.26
CA CYS A 218 -2.40 12.27 1.42
C CYS A 218 -2.81 11.15 2.40
N PHE A 219 -3.43 11.48 3.53
CA PHE A 219 -3.95 10.49 4.48
C PHE A 219 -5.04 9.62 3.84
N SER A 220 -6.01 10.26 3.18
CA SER A 220 -7.09 9.57 2.50
C SER A 220 -6.57 8.65 1.40
N PHE A 221 -5.51 9.06 0.68
CA PHE A 221 -4.85 8.23 -0.32
C PHE A 221 -4.19 6.98 0.29
N LYS A 222 -3.51 7.13 1.43
CA LYS A 222 -2.96 5.98 2.17
C LYS A 222 -4.06 5.07 2.71
N PHE A 223 -5.19 5.61 3.17
CA PHE A 223 -6.35 4.79 3.55
C PHE A 223 -6.91 3.99 2.37
N TYR A 224 -6.96 4.56 1.17
CA TYR A 224 -7.30 3.80 -0.04
C TYR A 224 -6.35 2.60 -0.22
N LEU A 225 -5.04 2.79 -0.08
CA LEU A 225 -4.04 1.73 -0.23
C LEU A 225 -4.16 0.64 0.84
N ILE A 226 -4.39 1.02 2.10
CA ILE A 226 -4.64 0.06 3.19
C ILE A 226 -5.91 -0.74 2.91
N ASN A 227 -7.00 -0.09 2.49
CA ASN A 227 -8.24 -0.79 2.18
C ASN A 227 -8.07 -1.75 0.99
N ARG A 228 -7.23 -1.42 0.01
CA ARG A 228 -6.86 -2.34 -1.08
C ARG A 228 -6.08 -3.55 -0.57
N TYR A 229 -5.14 -3.35 0.35
CA TYR A 229 -4.44 -4.44 1.03
C TYR A 229 -5.40 -5.34 1.84
N VAL A 230 -6.29 -4.76 2.64
CA VAL A 230 -7.30 -5.51 3.42
C VAL A 230 -8.21 -6.32 2.50
N LEU A 231 -8.61 -5.75 1.37
CA LEU A 231 -9.42 -6.44 0.37
C LEU A 231 -8.67 -7.62 -0.26
N TYR A 232 -7.37 -7.45 -0.55
CA TYR A 232 -6.51 -8.52 -1.03
C TYR A 232 -6.40 -9.65 0.00
N GLU A 233 -6.09 -9.35 1.26
CA GLU A 233 -6.00 -10.34 2.34
C GLU A 233 -7.31 -11.11 2.53
N LEU A 234 -8.45 -10.40 2.56
CA LEU A 234 -9.76 -11.01 2.74
C LEU A 234 -10.10 -12.00 1.62
N VAL A 235 -9.86 -11.61 0.37
CA VAL A 235 -10.30 -12.36 -0.81
C VAL A 235 -9.29 -13.44 -1.20
N MET A 236 -8.02 -13.07 -1.31
CA MET A 236 -6.98 -13.93 -1.88
C MET A 236 -6.35 -14.83 -0.83
N VAL A 237 -6.15 -14.35 0.40
CA VAL A 237 -5.45 -15.09 1.46
C VAL A 237 -6.43 -15.86 2.34
N ILE A 238 -7.42 -15.16 2.92
CA ILE A 238 -8.37 -15.76 3.87
C ILE A 238 -9.42 -16.62 3.17
N SER A 239 -9.95 -16.14 2.03
CA SER A 239 -11.01 -16.83 1.29
C SER A 239 -10.48 -17.73 0.17
N ASP A 240 -9.17 -17.75 -0.07
CA ASP A 240 -8.48 -18.57 -1.08
C ASP A 240 -9.10 -18.48 -2.49
N VAL A 241 -9.60 -17.29 -2.86
CA VAL A 241 -10.21 -17.07 -4.18
C VAL A 241 -9.12 -16.67 -5.16
N SER A 242 -8.75 -17.57 -6.08
CA SER A 242 -7.80 -17.30 -7.15
C SER A 242 -8.46 -16.78 -8.43
N ASP A 243 -7.63 -16.33 -9.38
CA ASP A 243 -8.02 -16.06 -10.79
C ASP A 243 -9.03 -14.93 -11.04
N LEU A 244 -9.15 -14.00 -10.09
CA LEU A 244 -9.90 -12.76 -10.28
C LEU A 244 -9.07 -11.73 -11.03
N ASN A 245 -9.67 -11.03 -12.00
CA ASN A 245 -9.06 -9.85 -12.64
C ASN A 245 -9.50 -8.54 -11.96
N SER A 246 -10.65 -8.58 -11.29
CA SER A 246 -11.17 -7.49 -10.47
C SER A 246 -12.01 -8.02 -9.31
N TYR A 247 -11.93 -7.36 -8.16
CA TYR A 247 -12.79 -7.63 -7.00
C TYR A 247 -14.28 -7.45 -7.31
N ALA A 248 -14.61 -6.66 -8.33
CA ALA A 248 -15.98 -6.48 -8.80
C ALA A 248 -16.65 -7.77 -9.27
N GLU A 249 -15.87 -8.77 -9.70
CA GLU A 249 -16.39 -10.07 -10.13
C GLU A 249 -17.10 -10.83 -9.00
N LEU A 250 -16.76 -10.55 -7.74
CA LEU A 250 -17.35 -11.21 -6.56
C LEU A 250 -18.78 -10.75 -6.25
N TYR A 251 -19.13 -9.51 -6.60
CA TYR A 251 -20.41 -8.90 -6.20
C TYR A 251 -21.24 -8.38 -7.38
N THR A 252 -20.71 -8.40 -8.61
CA THR A 252 -21.50 -8.11 -9.81
C THR A 252 -22.68 -9.06 -10.09
N PRO A 253 -22.67 -10.37 -9.75
CA PRO A 253 -23.87 -11.20 -9.88
C PRO A 253 -24.98 -10.84 -8.87
N VAL A 254 -24.69 -10.02 -7.85
CA VAL A 254 -25.72 -9.45 -6.95
C VAL A 254 -26.45 -8.26 -7.61
N LEU A 255 -25.93 -7.74 -8.73
CA LEU A 255 -26.45 -6.58 -9.48
C LEU A 255 -27.11 -6.97 -10.82
N ILE A 256 -27.77 -8.13 -10.90
CA ILE A 256 -28.49 -8.56 -12.12
C ILE A 256 -29.69 -7.63 -12.36
N GLY A 257 -29.41 -6.53 -13.06
CA GLY A 257 -30.32 -5.44 -13.34
C GLY A 257 -29.62 -4.29 -14.07
N GLY A 258 -28.92 -4.60 -15.17
CA GLY A 258 -28.47 -3.61 -16.15
C GLY A 258 -27.00 -3.19 -16.04
N LYS A 259 -26.11 -3.83 -16.81
CA LYS A 259 -24.78 -3.27 -17.11
C LYS A 259 -24.93 -2.07 -18.06
N LYS A 260 -25.17 -0.87 -17.52
CA LYS A 260 -24.75 0.35 -18.22
C LYS A 260 -23.23 0.41 -18.14
N LYS A 261 -22.54 0.35 -19.28
CA LYS A 261 -21.12 0.70 -19.38
C LYS A 261 -20.96 2.16 -18.96
N SER A 262 -20.74 2.39 -17.67
CA SER A 262 -20.50 3.71 -17.14
C SER A 262 -19.05 4.10 -17.39
N VAL A 263 -18.79 5.38 -17.54
CA VAL A 263 -17.45 5.98 -17.62
C VAL A 263 -16.56 5.48 -16.46
N LEU A 264 -17.16 5.21 -15.30
CA LEU A 264 -16.54 4.60 -14.12
C LEU A 264 -15.85 3.25 -14.42
N SER A 265 -16.43 2.42 -15.29
CA SER A 265 -15.88 1.10 -15.66
C SER A 265 -14.63 1.18 -16.56
N LEU A 266 -14.47 2.30 -17.28
CA LEU A 266 -13.31 2.57 -18.12
C LEU A 266 -12.14 3.08 -17.27
N PHE A 267 -12.46 3.92 -16.27
CA PHE A 267 -11.51 4.39 -15.27
C PHE A 267 -11.02 3.28 -14.35
N SER A 268 -11.89 2.38 -13.88
CA SER A 268 -11.47 1.27 -12.99
C SER A 268 -10.44 0.34 -13.64
N ARG A 269 -10.54 0.12 -14.96
CA ARG A 269 -9.60 -0.71 -15.74
C ARG A 269 -8.19 -0.10 -15.84
N HIS A 270 -8.08 1.23 -15.81
CA HIS A 270 -6.79 1.94 -15.92
C HIS A 270 -6.35 2.58 -14.61
N ALA A 271 -7.12 2.40 -13.52
CA ALA A 271 -6.85 3.02 -12.22
C ALA A 271 -5.45 2.70 -11.72
N THR A 272 -5.03 1.43 -11.77
CA THR A 272 -3.69 1.01 -11.33
C THR A 272 -2.58 1.73 -12.10
N LEU A 273 -2.67 1.80 -13.42
CA LEU A 273 -1.67 2.48 -14.27
C LEU A 273 -1.63 3.99 -14.01
N PHE A 274 -2.79 4.61 -13.88
CA PHE A 274 -2.90 6.03 -13.53
C PHE A 274 -2.24 6.32 -12.18
N LEU A 275 -2.51 5.49 -11.17
CA LEU A 275 -1.95 5.63 -9.83
C LEU A 275 -0.43 5.42 -9.81
N ILE A 276 0.09 4.47 -10.60
CA ILE A 276 1.54 4.30 -10.80
C ILE A 276 2.15 5.57 -11.38
N ALA A 277 1.60 6.09 -12.49
CA ALA A 277 2.11 7.30 -13.12
C ALA A 277 2.08 8.50 -12.17
N PHE A 278 0.98 8.65 -11.42
CA PHE A 278 0.83 9.67 -10.39
C PHE A 278 1.92 9.58 -9.31
N CYS A 279 2.15 8.39 -8.71
CA CYS A 279 3.19 8.23 -7.70
C CYS A 279 4.59 8.51 -8.26
N VAL A 280 4.87 8.07 -9.50
CA VAL A 280 6.16 8.34 -10.16
C VAL A 280 6.39 9.84 -10.36
N VAL A 281 5.35 10.59 -10.74
CA VAL A 281 5.44 12.05 -10.86
C VAL A 281 5.75 12.70 -9.52
N LEU A 282 5.08 12.29 -8.42
CA LEU A 282 5.37 12.83 -7.09
C LEU A 282 6.80 12.52 -6.64
N MET A 283 7.27 11.28 -6.81
CA MET A 283 8.65 10.91 -6.52
C MET A 283 9.66 11.74 -7.33
N GLY A 284 9.32 12.08 -8.59
CA GLY A 284 10.14 12.96 -9.42
C GLY A 284 10.21 14.39 -8.88
N ILE A 285 9.10 14.91 -8.35
CA ILE A 285 9.06 16.22 -7.68
C ILE A 285 9.92 16.19 -6.40
N ASP A 286 9.76 15.17 -5.56
CA ASP A 286 10.53 15.00 -4.32
C ASP A 286 12.02 14.89 -4.61
N GLY A 287 12.41 14.08 -5.60
CA GLY A 287 13.80 13.94 -6.04
C GLY A 287 14.39 15.24 -6.60
N GLY A 288 13.58 16.06 -7.28
CA GLY A 288 13.98 17.40 -7.71
C GLY A 288 14.32 18.32 -6.53
N PHE A 289 13.50 18.31 -5.49
CA PHE A 289 13.76 19.06 -4.26
C PHE A 289 15.00 18.56 -3.51
N MET A 290 15.17 17.24 -3.41
CA MET A 290 16.37 16.65 -2.83
C MET A 290 17.64 17.10 -3.57
N ALA A 291 17.60 17.14 -4.91
CA ALA A 291 18.74 17.61 -5.71
C ALA A 291 19.05 19.09 -5.46
N ILE A 292 18.02 19.95 -5.37
CA ILE A 292 18.18 21.37 -5.04
C ILE A 292 18.77 21.52 -3.63
N ALA A 293 18.28 20.76 -2.65
CA ALA A 293 18.77 20.78 -1.28
C ALA A 293 20.23 20.33 -1.17
N PHE A 294 20.65 19.37 -1.99
CA PHE A 294 22.03 18.86 -2.02
C PHE A 294 23.03 19.82 -2.70
N MET A 295 22.56 20.65 -3.64
CA MET A 295 23.40 21.61 -4.36
C MET A 295 23.66 22.92 -3.60
N LYS A 296 22.99 23.11 -2.48
CA LYS A 296 23.15 24.25 -1.57
C LYS A 296 24.29 24.00 -0.60
#